data_AF-A0A967HLS9-F1
#
_entry.id   AF-A0A967HLS9-F1
#
_cell.length_a   1.000
_cell.length_b   1.000
_cell.length_c   1.000
_cell.angle_alpha   90.00
_cell.angle_beta   90.00
_cell.angle_gamma   90.00
#
_symmetry.space_group_name_H-M   'P 1'
#
loop_
_entity.id
_entity.type
_entity.pdbx_description
1 polymer ?
#
loop_
_entity_poly.entity_id
_entity_poly.type
_entity_poly.pdbx_seq_one_letter_code
_entity_poly.pdbx_strand_id
1 'polypeptide(L)' 'MSLTVERVEGRTGTARFVDVPWRLFADAPSRWVPPLRAVVRDAVDHRRNPFYREASR' A
#
# COMPACT_ATOMS: atom_id res chain seq x y z
N MET A 1 -2.70 25.57 4.64
CA MET A 1 -2.44 24.26 4.02
C MET A 1 -3.69 23.41 4.17
N SER A 2 -4.29 22.95 3.07
CA SER A 2 -5.41 22.01 3.10
C SER A 2 -4.89 20.59 2.86
N LEU A 3 -5.13 19.69 3.80
CA LEU A 3 -4.91 18.25 3.61
C LEU A 3 -6.13 17.67 2.89
N THR A 4 -5.91 16.97 1.78
CA THR A 4 -6.97 16.25 1.06
C THR A 4 -6.73 14.76 1.19
N VAL A 5 -7.78 14.01 1.51
CA VAL A 5 -7.75 12.54 1.58
C VAL A 5 -8.49 11.99 0.37
N GLU A 6 -7.77 11.25 -0.46
CA GLU A 6 -8.32 10.63 -1.66
C GLU A 6 -8.39 9.12 -1.51
N ARG A 7 -9.45 8.52 -2.04
CA ARG A 7 -9.58 7.06 -2.09
C ARG A 7 -8.52 6.49 -3.04
N VAL A 8 -7.87 5.42 -2.61
CA VAL A 8 -6.97 4.65 -3.48
C VAL A 8 -7.82 3.84 -4.46
N GLU A 9 -7.70 4.14 -5.75
CA GLU A 9 -8.47 3.46 -6.81
C GLU A 9 -7.58 2.90 -7.92
N GLY A 10 -7.97 1.73 -8.41
CA GLY A 10 -7.34 1.06 -9.54
C GLY A 10 -5.88 0.67 -9.32
N ARG A 11 -5.29 0.04 -10.35
CA ARG A 11 -3.92 -0.48 -10.30
C ARG A 11 -2.88 0.61 -10.04
N THR A 12 -3.04 1.76 -10.68
CA THR A 12 -2.09 2.88 -10.56
C THR A 12 -2.15 3.52 -9.18
N GLY A 13 -3.36 3.72 -8.63
CA GLY A 13 -3.53 4.25 -7.27
C GLY A 13 -2.90 3.32 -6.24
N THR A 14 -3.19 2.02 -6.31
CA THR A 14 -2.59 1.03 -5.40
C THR A 14 -1.07 1.01 -5.51
N ALA A 15 -0.51 1.07 -6.73
CA ALA A 15 0.95 1.12 -6.91
C ALA A 15 1.58 2.35 -6.25
N ARG A 16 0.98 3.53 -6.43
CA ARG A 16 1.43 4.78 -5.79
C ARG A 16 1.36 4.67 -4.27
N PHE A 17 0.26 4.15 -3.73
CA PHE A 17 0.06 3.98 -2.30
C PHE A 17 1.11 3.04 -1.69
N VAL A 18 1.34 1.87 -2.31
CA VAL A 18 2.35 0.91 -1.86
C VAL A 18 3.76 1.48 -1.91
N ASP A 19 4.09 2.35 -2.86
CA ASP A 19 5.43 2.92 -2.99
C ASP A 19 5.75 4.02 -1.96
N VAL A 20 4.76 4.54 -1.21
CA VAL A 20 4.97 5.64 -0.25
C VAL A 20 6.04 5.30 0.80
N PRO A 21 6.00 4.16 1.53
CA PRO A 21 7.03 3.82 2.50
C PRO A 21 8.43 3.76 1.89
N TRP A 22 8.56 3.27 0.65
CA TRP A 22 9.86 3.20 -0.03
C TRP A 22 10.45 4.57 -0.31
N ARG A 23 9.61 5.57 -0.56
CA ARG A 23 10.08 6.94 -0.79
C ARG A 23 10.41 7.63 0.53
N LEU A 24 9.56 7.46 1.54
CA LEU A 24 9.74 8.09 2.85
C LEU A 24 10.99 7.59 3.57
N PHE A 25 11.28 6.30 3.42
CA PHE A 25 12.40 5.66 4.11
C PHE A 25 13.58 5.36 3.17
N ALA A 26 13.58 5.88 1.94
CA ALA A 26 14.68 5.69 0.98
C ALA A 26 16.03 6.15 1.57
N ASP A 27 16.01 7.31 2.21
CA ASP A 27 17.20 7.98 2.75
C ASP A 27 17.27 7.91 4.28
N ALA A 28 16.41 7.10 4.91
CA ALA A 28 16.36 7.00 6.36
C ALA A 28 17.55 6.15 6.89
N PRO A 29 18.30 6.62 7.89
CA PRO A 29 19.42 5.87 8.48
C PRO A 29 18.98 4.67 9.35
N SER A 30 17.68 4.43 9.49
CA SER A 30 17.15 3.39 10.37
C SER A 30 16.99 2.05 9.63
N ARG A 31 16.96 0.95 10.41
CA ARG A 31 16.99 -0.47 10.02
C ARG A 31 15.72 -0.94 9.29
N TRP A 32 15.12 -0.11 8.46
CA TRP A 32 13.93 -0.50 7.73
C TRP A 32 14.32 -1.51 6.65
N VAL A 33 13.87 -2.75 6.82
CA VAL A 33 13.98 -3.80 5.81
C VAL A 33 12.64 -3.85 5.08
N PRO A 34 12.54 -3.27 3.87
CA PRO A 34 11.28 -3.30 3.16
C PRO A 34 10.90 -4.74 2.81
N PRO A 35 9.63 -5.14 2.98
CA PRO A 35 9.14 -6.40 2.43
C PRO A 35 9.23 -6.37 0.90
N LEU A 36 8.99 -7.49 0.23
CA LEU A 36 8.82 -7.46 -1.23
C LEU A 36 7.55 -6.68 -1.59
N ARG A 37 7.65 -5.73 -2.53
CA ARG A 37 6.47 -4.96 -3.01
C ARG A 37 5.34 -5.87 -3.51
N ALA A 38 5.67 -7.04 -4.07
CA ALA A 38 4.69 -8.02 -4.50
C ALA A 38 3.84 -8.54 -3.34
N VAL A 39 4.47 -8.88 -2.21
CA VAL A 39 3.77 -9.36 -1.00
C VAL A 39 2.83 -8.29 -0.46
N VAL A 40 3.27 -7.03 -0.42
CA VAL A 40 2.41 -5.91 0.01
C VAL A 40 1.23 -5.71 -0.94
N ARG A 41 1.45 -5.78 -2.25
CA ARG A 41 0.38 -5.67 -3.26
C ARG A 41 -0.65 -6.80 -3.12
N ASP A 42 -0.21 -8.03 -2.93
CA ASP A 42 -1.11 -9.17 -2.71
C ASP A 42 -1.93 -9.00 -1.42
N ALA A 43 -1.34 -8.44 -0.36
CA ALA A 43 -2.04 -8.18 0.89
C ALA A 43 -3.15 -7.12 0.77
N VAL A 44 -3.04 -6.17 -0.16
CA VAL A 44 -4.05 -5.11 -0.37
C VAL A 44 -4.93 -5.33 -1.61
N ASP A 45 -4.75 -6.44 -2.31
CA ASP A 45 -5.59 -6.80 -3.46
C ASP A 45 -6.94 -7.32 -2.96
N HIS A 46 -7.96 -6.46 -2.97
CA HIS A 46 -9.33 -6.79 -2.57
C HIS A 46 -9.95 -7.97 -3.33
N ARG A 47 -9.49 -8.29 -4.55
CA ARG A 47 -10.04 -9.41 -5.34
C ARG A 47 -9.39 -10.73 -4.92
N ARG A 48 -8.10 -10.71 -4.64
CA ARG A 48 -7.29 -11.91 -4.39
C ARG A 48 -7.18 -12.25 -2.91
N ASN A 49 -7.12 -11.26 -2.02
CA ASN A 49 -6.97 -11.50 -0.60
C ASN A 49 -8.33 -11.91 0.02
N PRO A 50 -8.42 -13.12 0.62
CA PRO A 50 -9.66 -13.66 1.18
C PRO A 50 -10.20 -12.84 2.36
N PHE A 51 -9.36 -12.14 3.12
CA PHE A 51 -9.79 -11.35 4.28
C PHE A 51 -10.78 -10.23 3.91
N TYR A 52 -10.67 -9.66 2.70
CA TYR A 52 -11.61 -8.64 2.22
C TYR A 52 -12.97 -9.19 1.80
N ARG A 53 -13.08 -10.51 1.55
CA ARG A 53 -14.35 -11.16 1.22
C ARG A 53 -15.24 -11.33 2.44
N GLU A 54 -14.63 -11.50 3.61
CA GLU A 54 -15.33 -11.69 4.88
C GLU A 54 -15.70 -10.35 5.53
N ALA A 55 -14.85 -9.33 5.37
CA ALA A 55 -15.04 -7.99 5.94
C ALA A 55 -16.13 -7.14 5.26
N SER A 56 -16.75 -7.63 4.20
CA SER A 56 -17.83 -6.93 3.46
C SER A 56 -19.24 -7.42 3.83
N ARG A 57 -19.36 -8.26 4.86
CA ARG A 57 -20.64 -8.69 5.46
C ARG A 57 -21.08 -7.79 6.61
#